data_AF-A0A352QQ48-F1
#
_entry.id   AF-A0A352QQ48-F1
#
_cell.length_a   1.000
_cell.length_b   1.000
_cell.length_c   1.000
_cell.angle_alpha   90.00
_cell.angle_beta   90.00
_cell.angle_gamma   90.00
#
_symmetry.space_group_name_H-M   'P 1'
#
loop_
_entity.id
_entity.type
_entity.pdbx_description
1 polymer ?
#
loop_
_entity_poly.entity_id
_entity_poly.type
_entity_poly.pdbx_seq_one_letter_code
_entity_poly.pdbx_strand_id
1 'polypeptide(L)'
;MADFLLRDIDERVAERIKEMARQKGWPLNDVILHLIKQALGIIEPEPAPEPGDIARLTGSWNDDESRAFAEAMAALNSLPDDAPSYMVDAKKKPGG
;
A
#
# COMPACT_ATOMS: atom_id res chain seq x y z
N MET A 1 31.05 22.17 -6.38
CA MET A 1 30.55 21.49 -7.60
C MET A 1 31.25 20.15 -7.61
N ALA A 2 30.52 19.10 -7.25
CA ALA A 2 31.02 17.74 -7.24
C ALA A 2 30.05 16.94 -8.10
N ASP A 3 30.57 16.33 -9.16
CA ASP A 3 29.76 15.55 -10.08
C ASP A 3 29.78 14.10 -9.63
N PHE A 4 28.60 13.55 -9.42
CA PHE A 4 28.41 12.15 -9.07
C PHE A 4 27.63 11.47 -10.17
N LEU A 5 28.11 10.30 -10.59
CA LEU A 5 27.42 9.45 -11.54
C LEU A 5 26.85 8.25 -10.80
N LEU A 6 25.52 8.18 -10.74
CA LEU A 6 24.80 7.06 -10.17
C LEU A 6 24.65 5.95 -11.23
N ARG A 7 25.20 4.78 -10.96
CA ARG A 7 25.16 3.59 -11.85
C ARG A 7 24.60 2.39 -11.09
N ASP A 8 24.26 1.34 -11.83
CA ASP A 8 23.82 0.04 -11.29
C ASP A 8 22.58 0.14 -10.39
N ILE A 9 21.72 1.13 -10.65
CA ILE A 9 20.40 1.22 -10.02
C ILE A 9 19.47 0.21 -10.67
N ASP A 10 18.70 -0.48 -9.83
CA ASP A 10 17.64 -1.34 -10.31
C ASP A 10 16.48 -0.52 -10.89
N GLU A 11 15.77 -1.11 -11.85
CA GLU A 11 14.68 -0.45 -12.57
C GLU A 11 13.58 0.05 -11.62
N ARG A 12 13.29 -0.71 -10.55
CA ARG A 12 12.26 -0.34 -9.58
C ARG A 12 12.62 0.94 -8.83
N VAL A 13 13.88 1.10 -8.41
CA VAL A 13 14.36 2.35 -7.80
C VAL A 13 14.31 3.49 -8.81
N ALA A 14 14.75 3.26 -10.05
CA ALA A 14 14.71 4.29 -11.09
C ALA A 14 13.29 4.81 -11.35
N GLU A 15 12.33 3.91 -11.51
CA GLU A 15 10.91 4.26 -11.70
C GLU A 15 10.34 4.98 -10.49
N ARG A 16 10.68 4.55 -9.27
CA ARG A 16 10.20 5.22 -8.05
C ARG A 16 10.67 6.67 -7.97
N ILE A 17 11.94 6.95 -8.32
CA ILE A 17 12.48 8.31 -8.33
C ILE A 17 11.76 9.17 -9.40
N LYS A 18 11.50 8.59 -10.59
CA LYS A 18 10.76 9.29 -11.67
C LYS A 18 9.32 9.60 -11.25
N GLU A 19 8.63 8.68 -10.58
CA GLU A 19 7.29 8.91 -10.03
C GLU A 19 7.28 10.07 -9.04
N MET A 20 8.25 10.09 -8.11
CA MET A 20 8.37 11.19 -7.13
C MET A 20 8.59 12.54 -7.82
N ALA A 21 9.43 12.59 -8.85
CA ALA A 21 9.63 13.79 -9.67
C ALA A 21 8.33 14.25 -10.34
N ARG A 22 7.55 13.33 -10.92
CA ARG A 22 6.24 13.63 -11.53
C ARG A 22 5.22 14.13 -10.51
N GLN A 23 5.12 13.49 -9.35
CA GLN A 23 4.16 13.85 -8.30
C GLN A 23 4.44 15.24 -7.72
N LYS A 24 5.71 15.57 -7.50
CA LYS A 24 6.13 16.87 -6.94
C LYS A 24 6.33 17.97 -7.99
N GLY A 25 6.40 17.61 -9.28
CA GLY A 25 6.75 18.53 -10.37
C GLY A 25 8.20 19.02 -10.30
N TRP A 26 9.10 18.25 -9.67
CA TRP A 26 10.49 18.63 -9.46
C TRP A 26 11.41 18.05 -10.55
N PRO A 27 12.51 18.72 -10.90
CA PRO A 27 13.57 18.13 -11.71
C PRO A 27 14.12 16.85 -11.07
N LEU A 28 14.43 15.84 -11.89
CA LEU A 28 14.91 14.53 -11.41
C LEU A 28 16.15 14.67 -10.52
N ASN A 29 17.08 15.54 -10.89
CA ASN A 29 18.29 15.82 -10.11
C ASN A 29 17.95 16.35 -8.71
N ASP A 30 16.98 17.25 -8.60
CA ASP A 30 16.60 17.84 -7.32
C ASP A 30 15.96 16.81 -6.39
N VAL A 31 15.18 15.88 -6.94
CA VAL A 31 14.64 14.73 -6.20
C VAL A 31 15.77 13.83 -5.70
N ILE A 32 16.74 13.50 -6.55
CA ILE A 32 17.90 12.66 -6.16
C ILE A 32 18.69 13.35 -5.03
N LEU A 33 18.99 14.63 -5.17
CA LEU A 33 19.70 15.40 -4.16
C LEU A 33 18.91 15.48 -2.85
N HIS A 34 17.59 15.65 -2.92
CA HIS A 34 16.72 15.64 -1.76
C HIS A 34 16.76 14.30 -1.04
N LEU A 35 16.61 13.18 -1.77
CA LEU A 35 16.69 11.83 -1.22
C LEU A 35 18.05 11.54 -0.56
N ILE A 36 19.15 11.96 -1.18
CA ILE A 36 20.50 11.81 -0.60
C ILE A 36 20.62 12.61 0.70
N LYS A 37 20.18 13.87 0.72
CA LYS A 37 20.20 14.70 1.94
C LYS A 37 19.38 14.07 3.06
N GLN A 38 18.22 13.51 2.73
CA GLN A 38 17.35 12.84 3.69
C GLN A 38 18.00 11.57 4.24
N ALA A 39 18.60 10.74 3.38
CA ALA A 39 19.31 9.52 3.78
C ALA A 39 20.53 9.81 4.66
N LEU A 40 21.17 10.97 4.46
CA LEU A 40 22.28 11.44 5.29
C LEU A 40 21.83 12.18 6.56
N GLY A 41 20.51 12.32 6.79
CA GLY A 41 19.96 13.03 7.95
C GLY A 41 20.22 14.54 7.94
N ILE A 42 20.57 15.12 6.78
CA ILE A 42 20.80 16.57 6.63
C ILE A 42 19.48 17.32 6.58
N ILE A 43 18.44 16.67 6.06
CA ILE A 43 17.06 17.17 6.08
C ILE A 43 16.18 16.12 6.75
N GLU A 44 15.20 16.60 7.51
CA GLU A 44 14.19 15.72 8.09
C GLU A 44 13.30 15.15 6.97
N PRO A 45 12.92 13.85 7.06
CA PRO A 45 11.99 13.27 6.12
C PRO A 45 10.66 14.03 6.18
N GLU A 46 10.04 14.24 5.02
CA GLU A 46 8.68 14.78 4.98
C GLU A 46 7.78 13.92 5.89
N PRO A 47 6.98 14.55 6.76
CA PRO A 47 6.03 13.81 7.58
C PRO A 47 5.14 12.99 6.67
N ALA A 48 4.80 11.77 7.12
CA ALA A 48 3.85 10.94 6.40
C ALA A 48 2.60 11.79 6.12
N PRO A 49 2.05 11.74 4.88
CA PRO A 49 0.84 12.47 4.59
C PRO A 49 -0.20 12.10 5.66
N GLU A 50 -0.77 13.12 6.30
CA GLU A 50 -1.89 12.96 7.22
C GLU A 50 -2.87 11.96 6.59
N PRO A 51 -3.21 10.86 7.27
CA PRO A 51 -4.17 9.91 6.73
C PRO A 51 -5.39 10.68 6.24
N GLY A 52 -5.64 10.63 4.93
CA GLY A 52 -6.69 11.42 4.30
C GLY A 52 -8.06 11.08 4.88
N ASP A 53 -9.09 11.78 4.42
CA ASP A 53 -10.47 11.69 4.95
C ASP A 53 -11.01 10.25 5.11
N ILE A 54 -10.47 9.25 4.42
CA ILE A 54 -10.80 7.82 4.61
C ILE A 54 -10.49 7.34 6.04
N ALA A 55 -9.42 7.82 6.67
CA ALA A 55 -9.15 7.56 8.09
C ALA A 55 -10.11 8.32 9.03
N ARG A 56 -10.74 9.40 8.54
CA ARG A 56 -11.80 10.14 9.25
C ARG A 56 -13.17 9.46 9.09
N LEU A 57 -13.37 8.69 8.01
CA LEU A 57 -14.60 7.92 7.75
C LEU A 57 -14.79 6.73 8.71
N THR A 58 -13.80 6.35 9.51
CA THR A 58 -13.97 5.31 10.55
C THR A 58 -14.92 5.75 11.68
N GLY A 59 -15.39 7.00 11.68
CA GLY A 59 -16.36 7.55 12.64
C GLY A 59 -17.56 8.27 12.04
N SER A 60 -17.82 8.16 10.73
CA SER A 60 -18.89 8.92 10.05
C SER A 60 -20.14 8.11 9.70
N TRP A 61 -20.25 6.88 10.19
CA TRP A 61 -21.40 6.03 9.90
C TRP A 61 -22.56 6.46 10.79
N ASN A 62 -23.74 6.67 10.19
CA ASN A 62 -24.95 6.82 11.00
C ASN A 62 -25.40 5.45 11.55
N ASP A 63 -26.35 5.47 12.49
CA ASP A 63 -26.82 4.24 13.17
C ASP A 63 -27.41 3.21 12.18
N ASP A 64 -28.06 3.67 11.11
CA ASP A 64 -28.66 2.80 10.10
C ASP A 64 -27.60 2.12 9.22
N GLU A 65 -26.56 2.84 8.81
CA GLU A 65 -25.42 2.29 8.06
C GLU A 65 -24.63 1.28 8.90
N SER A 66 -24.39 1.62 10.18
CA SER A 66 -23.69 0.74 11.12
C SER A 66 -24.45 -0.57 11.34
N ARG A 67 -25.79 -0.47 11.47
CA ARG A 67 -26.67 -1.64 11.59
C ARG A 67 -26.67 -2.47 10.31
N ALA A 68 -26.82 -1.85 9.14
CA ALA A 68 -26.85 -2.54 7.86
C ALA A 68 -25.55 -3.32 7.60
N PHE A 69 -24.40 -2.76 7.96
CA PHE A 69 -23.13 -3.45 7.82
C PHE A 69 -22.93 -4.57 8.84
N ALA A 70 -23.36 -4.37 10.09
CA ALA A 70 -23.37 -5.45 11.09
C ALA A 70 -24.23 -6.64 10.64
N GLU A 71 -25.40 -6.37 10.05
CA GLU A 71 -26.29 -7.40 9.48
C GLU A 71 -25.63 -8.12 8.29
N ALA A 72 -24.98 -7.39 7.38
CA ALA A 72 -24.27 -7.98 6.24
C ALA A 72 -23.10 -8.88 6.69
N MET A 73 -22.32 -8.45 7.69
CA MET A 73 -21.24 -9.25 8.25
C MET A 73 -21.76 -10.47 9.02
N ALA A 74 -22.88 -10.35 9.73
CA ALA A 74 -23.53 -11.48 10.38
C ALA A 74 -24.03 -12.52 9.37
N ALA A 75 -24.60 -12.07 8.24
CA ALA A 75 -24.99 -12.95 7.14
C ALA A 75 -23.78 -13.70 6.55
N LEU A 76 -22.64 -13.02 6.38
CA LEU A 76 -21.40 -13.64 5.90
C LEU A 76 -20.90 -14.75 6.85
N ASN A 77 -20.97 -14.54 8.17
CA ASN A 77 -20.57 -15.54 9.17
C ASN A 77 -21.49 -16.76 9.24
N SER A 78 -22.70 -16.67 8.67
CA SER A 78 -23.64 -17.80 8.58
C SER A 78 -23.43 -18.66 7.34
N LEU A 79 -22.54 -18.24 6.43
CA LEU A 79 -22.15 -19.08 5.32
C LEU A 79 -21.34 -20.27 5.86
N PRO A 80 -21.54 -21.47 5.29
CA PRO A 80 -20.62 -22.58 5.51
C PRO A 80 -19.20 -22.15 5.18
N ASP A 81 -18.21 -22.73 5.87
CA ASP A 81 -16.80 -22.51 5.54
C ASP A 81 -16.56 -23.01 4.11
N ASP A 82 -16.56 -22.07 3.16
CA ASP A 82 -16.43 -22.34 1.73
C ASP A 82 -14.94 -22.60 1.49
N ALA A 83 -14.53 -23.82 1.89
CA ALA A 83 -13.22 -24.34 1.52
C ALA A 83 -13.09 -24.17 0.01
N PRO A 84 -12.10 -23.42 -0.46
CA PRO A 84 -12.04 -23.05 -1.86
C PRO A 84 -11.99 -24.31 -2.72
N SER A 85 -12.67 -24.29 -3.86
CA SER A 85 -12.95 -25.47 -4.69
C SER A 85 -11.73 -26.32 -5.07
N TYR A 86 -10.52 -25.75 -5.02
CA TYR A 86 -9.26 -26.46 -5.21
C TYR A 86 -8.84 -27.38 -4.05
N MET A 87 -9.53 -27.36 -2.90
CA MET A 87 -9.26 -28.24 -1.75
C MET A 87 -10.10 -29.53 -1.73
N VAL A 88 -11.07 -29.69 -2.64
CA VAL A 88 -12.03 -30.82 -2.64
C VAL A 88 -11.40 -32.14 -3.12
N ASP A 89 -10.32 -32.09 -3.91
CA ASP A 89 -9.70 -33.28 -4.51
C ASP A 89 -8.81 -34.10 -3.56
N ALA A 90 -8.47 -33.58 -2.38
CA ALA A 90 -7.57 -34.29 -1.45
C ALA A 90 -8.21 -35.51 -0.75
N LYS A 91 -9.54 -35.67 -0.79
CA LYS A 91 -10.25 -36.73 -0.04
C LYS A 91 -10.70 -37.94 -0.85
N LYS A 92 -10.38 -38.06 -2.15
CA LYS A 92 -10.75 -39.23 -2.96
C LYS A 92 -9.55 -40.07 -3.38
N LYS A 93 -8.98 -40.82 -2.44
CA LYS A 93 -8.30 -42.09 -2.74
C LYS A 93 -8.83 -43.19 -1.82
N PRO A 94 -9.61 -44.16 -2.33
CA PRO A 94 -9.78 -45.45 -1.69
C PRO A 94 -8.64 -46.36 -2.18
N GLY A 95 -7.84 -46.87 -1.26
CA GLY A 95 -6.89 -47.94 -1.52
C GLY A 95 -6.48 -48.50 -0.16
N GLY A 96 -6.47 -49.80 0.08
CA GLY A 96 -6.82 -50.99 -0.69
C GLY A 96 -6.74 -52.16 0.29
#